data_AF-A0A3Q2YJE3-F1
#
_entry.id   AF-A0A3Q2YJE3-F1
#
_cell.length_a   1.000
_cell.length_b   1.000
_cell.length_c   1.000
_cell.angle_alpha   90.00
_cell.angle_beta   90.00
_cell.angle_gamma   90.00
#
_symmetry.space_group_name_H-M   'P 1'
#
loop_
_entity.id
_entity.type
_entity.pdbx_description
1 polymer ?
#
loop_
_entity_poly.entity_id
_entity_poly.type
_entity_poly.pdbx_seq_one_letter_code
_entity_poly.pdbx_strand_id
1 'polypeptide(L)'
;MAEQDLCPHLDSIGEITKDDLLHKSKGACQSCGVVGPNLWACLENDCPYVGCGESYSDHSTLHAQTKKHNLTVNLTTFRIWCYVCEREVFLERRPPLTPVPVPAVPHHHNHCLASEQETLPLSHPLKAVPIAMGEEEGSESEEDELKPRGLTGMKNIGNSCYMNAALQALSNCPPLTQYFLDCAGLVRTDKKPALCKSYQKLISELWHKKR
;
A
#
# COMPACT_ATOMS: atom_id res chain seq x y z
N MET A 1 14.50 -25.66 10.43
CA MET A 1 13.33 -25.70 9.54
C MET A 1 12.24 -24.90 10.23
N ALA A 2 12.01 -23.66 9.81
CA ALA A 2 10.92 -22.83 10.33
C ALA A 2 10.20 -22.25 9.11
N GLU A 3 9.31 -23.06 8.56
CA GLU A 3 8.35 -22.67 7.53
C GLU A 3 7.46 -21.61 8.16
N GLN A 4 7.49 -20.39 7.63
CA GLN A 4 6.77 -19.27 8.22
C GLN A 4 5.31 -19.29 7.74
N ASP A 5 4.56 -20.18 8.38
CA ASP A 5 3.19 -20.11 8.90
C ASP A 5 2.20 -19.14 8.21
N LEU A 6 2.11 -19.20 6.88
CA LEU A 6 0.97 -18.65 6.17
C LEU A 6 -0.30 -19.32 6.66
N CYS A 7 -1.33 -18.52 6.93
CA CYS A 7 -2.61 -19.06 7.36
C CYS A 7 -3.26 -19.82 6.19
N PRO A 8 -3.54 -21.13 6.32
CA PRO A 8 -4.13 -21.94 5.24
C PRO A 8 -5.54 -21.48 4.89
N HIS A 9 -6.19 -20.70 5.75
CA HIS A 9 -7.51 -20.14 5.49
C HIS A 9 -7.48 -18.94 4.55
N LEU A 10 -6.31 -18.37 4.23
CA LEU A 10 -6.22 -17.29 3.24
C LEU A 10 -6.71 -17.72 1.86
N ASP A 11 -6.63 -19.02 1.54
CA ASP A 11 -7.14 -19.58 0.30
C ASP A 11 -8.68 -19.59 0.24
N SER A 12 -9.38 -19.41 1.37
CA SER A 12 -10.84 -19.28 1.40
C SER A 12 -11.33 -17.85 1.13
N ILE A 13 -10.40 -16.90 0.97
CA ILE A 13 -10.73 -15.53 0.58
C ILE A 13 -11.22 -15.55 -0.87
N GLY A 14 -12.43 -15.05 -1.07
CA GLY A 14 -12.99 -14.90 -2.41
C GLY A 14 -12.38 -13.80 -3.26
N GLU A 15 -12.84 -13.68 -4.51
CA GLU A 15 -12.63 -12.45 -5.26
C GLU A 15 -13.36 -11.31 -4.55
N ILE A 16 -12.61 -10.46 -3.86
CA ILE A 16 -13.17 -9.29 -3.19
C ILE A 16 -13.18 -8.15 -4.20
N THR A 17 -14.35 -7.82 -4.71
CA THR A 17 -14.47 -6.67 -5.60
C THR A 17 -14.45 -5.35 -4.80
N LYS A 18 -14.06 -4.27 -5.48
CA LYS A 18 -14.13 -2.92 -4.91
C LYS A 18 -15.55 -2.57 -4.47
N ASP A 19 -16.55 -2.95 -5.25
CA ASP A 19 -17.96 -2.68 -4.97
C ASP A 19 -18.45 -3.43 -3.72
N ASP A 20 -17.97 -4.66 -3.50
CA ASP A 20 -18.29 -5.43 -2.28
C ASP A 20 -17.73 -4.75 -1.02
N LEU A 21 -16.49 -4.29 -1.07
CA LEU A 21 -15.87 -3.56 0.04
C LEU A 21 -16.59 -2.24 0.31
N LEU A 22 -16.97 -1.51 -0.75
CA LEU A 22 -17.75 -0.29 -0.63
C LEU A 22 -19.12 -0.57 -0.01
N HIS A 23 -19.77 -1.67 -0.38
CA HIS A 23 -21.05 -2.06 0.21
C HIS A 23 -20.91 -2.40 1.70
N LYS A 24 -19.91 -3.22 2.05
CA LYS A 24 -19.60 -3.59 3.43
C LYS A 24 -19.20 -2.39 4.29
N SER A 25 -18.59 -1.37 3.70
CA SER A 25 -18.20 -0.13 4.40
C SER A 25 -19.37 0.78 4.80
N LYS A 26 -20.62 0.46 4.40
CA LYS A 26 -21.82 1.27 4.74
C LYS A 26 -22.21 1.25 6.23
N GLY A 27 -21.33 0.75 7.11
CA GLY A 27 -21.08 1.41 8.40
C GLY A 27 -21.95 0.99 9.59
N ALA A 28 -22.74 -0.08 9.47
CA ALA A 28 -23.49 -0.64 10.60
C ALA A 28 -23.34 -2.16 10.70
N CYS A 29 -23.36 -2.67 11.94
CA CYS A 29 -23.50 -4.10 12.19
C CYS A 29 -24.88 -4.58 11.72
N GLN A 30 -24.94 -5.66 10.95
CA GLN A 30 -26.19 -6.20 10.41
C GLN A 30 -27.10 -6.85 11.48
N SER A 31 -26.55 -7.16 12.67
CA SER A 31 -27.29 -7.84 13.74
C SER A 31 -27.85 -6.88 14.81
N CYS A 32 -27.10 -5.85 15.20
CA CYS A 32 -27.54 -4.90 16.24
C CYS A 32 -27.54 -3.43 15.80
N GLY A 33 -27.20 -3.14 14.55
CA GLY A 33 -27.25 -1.78 14.00
C GLY A 33 -26.19 -0.82 14.56
N VAL A 34 -25.25 -1.28 15.40
CA VAL A 34 -24.20 -0.40 15.94
C VAL A 34 -23.35 0.14 14.80
N VAL A 35 -23.04 1.42 14.89
CA VAL A 35 -22.20 2.16 13.93
C VAL A 35 -20.92 2.57 14.62
N GLY A 36 -19.87 2.83 13.84
CA GLY A 36 -18.61 3.36 14.34
C GLY A 36 -17.42 2.44 14.08
N PRO A 37 -16.30 2.63 14.80
CA PRO A 37 -15.12 1.79 14.65
C PRO A 37 -15.40 0.36 15.12
N ASN A 38 -14.55 -0.59 14.71
CA ASN A 38 -14.65 -2.02 15.09
C ASN A 38 -15.82 -2.79 14.47
N LEU A 39 -16.18 -2.42 13.24
CA LEU A 39 -16.97 -3.27 12.35
C LEU A 39 -16.04 -4.19 11.55
N TRP A 40 -16.45 -5.45 11.41
CA TRP A 40 -15.70 -6.52 10.80
C TRP A 40 -16.49 -7.13 9.66
N ALA A 41 -15.95 -7.07 8.46
CA ALA A 41 -16.55 -7.67 7.27
C ALA A 41 -16.02 -9.08 7.06
N CYS A 42 -16.92 -10.03 6.78
CA CYS A 42 -16.54 -11.38 6.41
C CYS A 42 -15.82 -11.40 5.05
N LEU A 43 -14.78 -12.21 4.93
CA LEU A 43 -13.97 -12.39 3.70
C LEU A 43 -14.29 -13.69 2.94
N GLU A 44 -15.23 -14.50 3.44
CA GLU A 44 -15.69 -15.69 2.73
C GLU A 44 -16.38 -15.31 1.41
N ASN A 45 -16.22 -16.16 0.39
CA ASN A 45 -16.91 -16.04 -0.90
C ASN A 45 -18.42 -15.81 -0.72
N ASP A 46 -18.98 -14.87 -1.49
CA ASP A 46 -20.41 -14.54 -1.52
C ASP A 46 -21.04 -14.20 -0.15
N CYS A 47 -20.24 -13.82 0.85
CA CYS A 47 -20.73 -13.44 2.16
C CYS A 47 -20.71 -11.92 2.36
N PRO A 48 -21.86 -11.21 2.29
CA PRO A 48 -21.89 -9.75 2.47
C PRO A 48 -21.87 -9.31 3.94
N TYR A 49 -21.72 -10.24 4.89
CA TYR A 49 -21.93 -9.96 6.30
C TYR A 49 -20.93 -8.98 6.90
N VAL A 50 -21.44 -8.12 7.79
CA VAL A 50 -20.67 -7.17 8.62
C VAL A 50 -21.18 -7.25 10.06
N GLY A 51 -20.29 -7.62 10.97
CA GLY A 51 -20.55 -7.76 12.41
C GLY A 51 -19.78 -6.73 13.24
N CYS A 52 -20.27 -6.41 14.44
CA CYS A 52 -19.48 -5.67 15.43
C CYS A 52 -18.54 -6.62 16.18
N GLY A 53 -17.40 -6.09 16.65
CA GLY A 53 -16.47 -6.85 17.48
C GLY A 53 -16.78 -6.80 18.97
N GLU A 54 -15.82 -7.26 19.77
CA GLU A 54 -15.87 -7.35 21.24
C GLU A 54 -16.20 -6.05 21.99
N SER A 55 -15.95 -4.88 21.38
CA SER A 55 -16.35 -3.59 21.97
C SER A 55 -17.87 -3.42 22.09
N TYR A 56 -18.65 -4.32 21.47
CA TYR A 56 -20.10 -4.34 21.48
C TYR A 56 -20.62 -5.74 21.85
N SER A 57 -21.24 -6.45 20.91
CA SER A 57 -21.85 -7.77 21.13
C SER A 57 -21.15 -8.89 20.36
N ASP A 58 -19.99 -8.59 19.75
CA ASP A 58 -19.14 -9.56 19.06
C ASP A 58 -19.84 -10.44 18.00
N HIS A 59 -20.74 -9.81 17.25
CA HIS A 59 -21.49 -10.48 16.19
C HIS A 59 -20.61 -11.01 15.05
N SER A 60 -19.41 -10.45 14.86
CA SER A 60 -18.45 -11.00 13.88
C SER A 60 -17.99 -12.41 14.27
N THR A 61 -17.70 -12.63 15.55
CA THR A 61 -17.34 -13.95 16.09
C THR A 61 -18.52 -14.91 16.04
N LEU A 62 -19.71 -14.46 16.43
CA LEU A 62 -20.93 -15.29 16.35
C LEU A 62 -21.19 -15.75 14.90
N HIS A 63 -21.06 -14.83 13.93
CA HIS A 63 -21.19 -15.16 12.51
C HIS A 63 -20.14 -16.17 12.06
N ALA A 64 -18.88 -15.96 12.41
CA ALA A 64 -17.79 -16.88 12.05
C ALA A 64 -18.05 -18.29 12.56
N GLN A 65 -18.50 -18.45 13.81
CA GLN A 65 -18.81 -19.75 14.40
C GLN A 65 -20.04 -20.41 13.78
N THR A 66 -21.13 -19.66 13.56
CA THR A 66 -22.40 -20.20 13.05
C THR A 66 -22.33 -20.57 11.57
N LYS A 67 -21.60 -19.79 10.77
CA LYS A 67 -21.45 -20.01 9.33
C LYS A 67 -20.18 -20.78 8.96
N LYS A 68 -19.26 -20.97 9.90
CA LYS A 68 -17.92 -21.54 9.68
C LYS A 68 -17.11 -20.72 8.67
N HIS A 69 -17.23 -19.40 8.75
CA HIS A 69 -16.43 -18.48 7.94
C HIS A 69 -15.18 -18.10 8.72
N ASN A 70 -14.02 -18.31 8.11
CA ASN A 70 -12.77 -18.34 8.88
C ASN A 70 -12.16 -16.95 9.08
N LEU A 71 -12.43 -16.01 8.17
CA LEU A 71 -11.70 -14.76 8.06
C LEU A 71 -12.63 -13.53 8.05
N THR A 72 -12.20 -12.51 8.78
CA THR A 72 -12.82 -11.17 8.75
C THR A 72 -11.78 -10.08 8.64
N VAL A 73 -12.14 -8.95 8.03
CA VAL A 73 -11.32 -7.73 7.99
C VAL A 73 -11.98 -6.62 8.80
N ASN A 74 -11.20 -5.93 9.61
CA ASN A 74 -11.67 -4.73 10.29
C ASN A 74 -11.79 -3.57 9.28
N LEU A 75 -12.99 -3.00 9.16
CA LEU A 75 -13.29 -1.94 8.20
C LEU A 75 -12.61 -0.60 8.51
N THR A 76 -12.03 -0.44 9.70
CA THR A 76 -11.33 0.78 10.11
C THR A 76 -9.81 0.63 10.05
N THR A 77 -9.27 -0.53 10.43
CA THR A 77 -7.83 -0.76 10.57
C THR A 77 -7.25 -1.66 9.49
N PHE A 78 -8.10 -2.28 8.66
CA PHE A 78 -7.73 -3.26 7.62
C PHE A 78 -6.99 -4.50 8.15
N ARG A 79 -6.97 -4.71 9.46
CA ARG A 79 -6.43 -5.92 10.09
C ARG A 79 -7.33 -7.11 9.75
N ILE A 80 -6.72 -8.23 9.39
CA ILE A 80 -7.45 -9.46 9.07
C ILE A 80 -7.29 -10.43 10.23
N TRP A 81 -8.40 -10.95 10.73
CA TRP A 81 -8.42 -11.93 11.80
C TRP A 81 -8.84 -13.29 11.27
N CYS A 82 -8.12 -14.34 11.67
CA CYS A 82 -8.53 -15.71 11.45
C CYS A 82 -9.06 -16.32 12.74
N TYR A 83 -10.32 -16.74 12.72
CA TYR A 83 -10.98 -17.36 13.88
C TYR A 83 -10.50 -18.78 14.17
N VAL A 84 -10.01 -19.50 13.15
CA VAL A 84 -9.50 -20.86 13.33
C VAL A 84 -8.06 -20.86 13.84
N CYS A 85 -7.23 -19.94 13.33
CA CYS A 85 -5.85 -19.80 13.77
C CYS A 85 -5.69 -18.91 15.02
N GLU A 86 -6.79 -18.28 15.47
CA GLU A 86 -6.85 -17.37 16.62
C GLU A 86 -5.76 -16.27 16.59
N ARG A 87 -5.48 -15.76 15.39
CA ARG A 87 -4.42 -14.77 15.17
C ARG A 87 -4.74 -13.83 14.03
N GLU A 88 -4.06 -12.68 14.06
CA GLU A 88 -4.01 -11.77 12.92
C GLU A 88 -3.21 -12.42 11.77
N VAL A 89 -3.71 -12.24 10.55
CA VAL A 89 -3.09 -12.77 9.34
C VAL A 89 -2.83 -11.63 8.34
N PHE A 90 -1.80 -11.79 7.52
CA PHE A 90 -1.37 -10.79 6.56
C PHE A 90 -1.47 -11.37 5.15
N LEU A 91 -1.95 -10.56 4.19
CA LEU A 91 -2.08 -10.98 2.78
C LEU A 91 -0.72 -11.09 2.06
N GLU A 92 0.35 -10.52 2.63
CA GLU A 92 1.65 -10.51 1.98
C GLU A 92 2.32 -11.89 1.97
N ARG A 93 2.60 -12.38 0.76
CA ARG A 93 3.68 -13.35 0.54
C ARG A 93 4.99 -12.61 0.71
N ARG A 94 5.86 -13.10 1.61
CA ARG A 94 7.25 -12.64 1.66
C ARG A 94 7.91 -12.76 0.27
N PRO A 95 8.68 -11.76 -0.17
CA PRO A 95 9.69 -11.99 -1.19
C PRO A 95 10.61 -13.13 -0.71
N PRO A 96 11.02 -14.08 -1.58
CA PRO A 96 11.90 -15.16 -1.17
C PRO A 96 13.19 -14.61 -0.56
N LEU A 97 13.42 -14.90 0.73
CA LEU A 97 14.70 -14.66 1.38
C LEU A 97 15.66 -15.80 1.04
N THR A 98 16.23 -15.77 -0.17
CA THR A 98 17.42 -16.59 -0.47
C THR A 98 18.38 -15.79 -1.34
N PRO A 99 19.51 -15.30 -0.80
CA PRO A 99 20.71 -15.09 -1.59
C PRO A 99 21.20 -16.48 -2.06
N VAL A 100 21.30 -16.67 -3.37
CA VAL A 100 21.93 -17.86 -3.96
C VAL A 100 23.38 -17.94 -3.48
N PRO A 101 23.89 -19.08 -2.99
CA PRO A 101 25.28 -19.20 -2.57
C PRO A 101 26.19 -19.22 -3.82
N VAL A 102 27.04 -18.21 -3.95
CA VAL A 102 28.16 -18.22 -4.92
C VAL A 102 29.33 -18.97 -4.25
N PRO A 103 29.99 -19.93 -4.92
CA PRO A 103 31.04 -20.73 -4.30
C PRO A 103 32.29 -19.89 -4.02
N ALA A 104 32.83 -20.05 -2.80
CA ALA A 104 34.03 -19.40 -2.32
C ALA A 104 35.30 -19.99 -2.97
N VAL A 105 36.23 -19.11 -3.36
CA VAL A 105 37.64 -19.43 -3.65
C VAL A 105 38.50 -18.43 -2.84
N PRO A 106 39.62 -18.86 -2.22
CA PRO A 106 40.15 -18.24 -1.00
C PRO A 106 41.31 -17.27 -1.23
N HIS A 107 41.77 -16.67 -0.13
CA HIS A 107 42.99 -15.85 0.09
C HIS A 107 42.79 -14.33 -0.12
N HIS A 108 43.25 -13.40 0.74
CA HIS A 108 44.11 -13.44 1.92
C HIS A 108 43.82 -12.19 2.79
N HIS A 109 44.09 -12.31 4.09
CA HIS A 109 43.92 -11.32 5.16
C HIS A 109 44.78 -10.05 5.00
N ASN A 110 44.20 -8.85 5.09
CA ASN A 110 44.60 -7.80 6.06
C ASN A 110 43.73 -6.53 5.98
N HIS A 111 43.62 -5.87 7.12
CA HIS A 111 42.57 -4.94 7.51
C HIS A 111 43.04 -3.46 7.45
N CYS A 112 42.07 -2.56 7.26
CA CYS A 112 42.00 -1.16 7.74
C CYS A 112 42.64 0.04 6.98
N LEU A 113 41.73 0.92 6.54
CA LEU A 113 41.65 2.39 6.68
C LEU A 113 42.07 3.34 5.53
N ALA A 114 41.08 4.17 5.19
CA ALA A 114 41.08 5.57 4.74
C ALA A 114 41.22 5.92 3.23
N SER A 115 40.07 6.37 2.70
CA SER A 115 39.83 7.47 1.74
C SER A 115 40.33 7.39 0.29
N GLU A 116 39.42 7.85 -0.60
CA GLU A 116 39.60 8.36 -1.98
C GLU A 116 39.67 7.37 -3.17
N GLN A 117 38.58 7.41 -3.94
CA GLN A 117 38.54 7.77 -5.37
C GLN A 117 38.77 6.72 -6.49
N GLU A 118 37.73 6.63 -7.35
CA GLU A 118 37.65 6.25 -8.78
C GLU A 118 38.02 4.81 -9.24
N THR A 119 37.03 4.10 -9.82
CA THR A 119 36.98 3.80 -11.28
C THR A 119 35.73 2.97 -11.62
N LEU A 120 34.94 3.45 -12.57
CA LEU A 120 33.84 2.72 -13.25
C LEU A 120 34.40 1.73 -14.28
N PRO A 121 33.62 0.72 -14.70
CA PRO A 121 32.94 0.88 -15.99
C PRO A 121 31.46 0.48 -15.99
N LEU A 122 30.69 1.35 -16.66
CA LEU A 122 29.27 1.35 -16.96
C LEU A 122 28.91 0.40 -18.13
N SER A 123 27.77 -0.29 -18.03
CA SER A 123 26.86 -0.63 -19.15
C SER A 123 25.59 -1.25 -18.52
N HIS A 124 24.38 -0.66 -18.51
CA HIS A 124 23.55 -0.07 -19.56
C HIS A 124 22.38 0.74 -18.92
N PRO A 125 21.63 1.56 -19.69
CA PRO A 125 21.53 3.00 -19.48
C PRO A 125 20.33 3.42 -18.62
N LEU A 126 20.61 4.18 -17.56
CA LEU A 126 19.62 5.11 -17.00
C LEU A 126 19.40 6.21 -18.05
N LYS A 127 18.20 6.26 -18.66
CA LYS A 127 17.81 7.43 -19.47
C LYS A 127 17.91 8.65 -18.56
N ALA A 128 18.81 9.56 -18.91
CA ALA A 128 18.99 10.83 -18.24
C ALA A 128 17.66 11.59 -18.24
N VAL A 129 17.19 11.96 -17.05
CA VAL A 129 16.07 12.89 -16.88
C VAL A 129 16.61 14.29 -17.17
N PRO A 130 16.11 15.01 -18.18
CA PRO A 130 16.49 16.41 -18.36
C PRO A 130 15.96 17.21 -17.17
N ILE A 131 16.86 17.83 -16.41
CA ILE A 131 16.51 18.88 -15.46
C ILE A 131 16.16 20.11 -16.32
N ALA A 132 14.89 20.28 -16.64
CA ALA A 132 14.40 21.45 -17.36
C ALA A 132 14.36 22.65 -16.40
N MET A 133 15.33 23.56 -16.54
CA MET A 133 15.22 24.95 -16.11
C MET A 133 14.91 25.81 -17.34
N GLY A 134 13.80 26.56 -17.31
CA GLY A 134 13.60 27.75 -18.16
C GLY A 134 12.41 27.75 -19.10
N GLU A 135 11.40 28.55 -18.71
CA GLU A 135 10.62 29.51 -19.53
C GLU A 135 9.55 29.05 -20.55
N GLU A 136 8.57 29.93 -20.73
CA GLU A 136 7.24 29.77 -21.29
C GLU A 136 7.22 29.82 -22.83
N GLU A 137 6.53 28.88 -23.49
CA GLU A 137 5.60 29.03 -24.64
C GLU A 137 5.49 27.73 -25.46
N GLY A 138 4.30 27.50 -26.01
CA GLY A 138 3.81 26.17 -26.38
C GLY A 138 4.28 25.56 -27.71
N SER A 139 4.00 24.26 -27.82
CA SER A 139 3.72 23.53 -29.06
C SER A 139 3.24 22.12 -28.67
N GLU A 140 1.96 21.82 -28.89
CA GLU A 140 1.41 20.47 -28.68
C GLU A 140 1.96 19.53 -29.75
N SER A 141 2.62 18.44 -29.34
CA SER A 141 2.95 17.31 -30.23
C SER A 141 3.02 16.00 -29.46
N GLU A 142 2.77 14.90 -30.16
CA GLU A 142 2.39 13.56 -29.69
C GLU A 142 3.52 12.76 -28.97
N GLU A 143 4.37 13.41 -28.17
CA GLU A 143 5.41 12.79 -27.34
C GLU A 143 4.96 12.43 -25.90
N ASP A 144 3.72 12.75 -25.52
CA ASP A 144 3.23 12.65 -24.12
C ASP A 144 3.03 11.20 -23.62
N GLU A 145 2.99 10.19 -24.51
CA GLU A 145 2.79 8.79 -24.09
C GLU A 145 4.03 8.11 -23.48
N LEU A 146 5.23 8.70 -23.59
CA LEU A 146 6.49 8.07 -23.16
C LEU A 146 7.08 8.65 -21.88
N LYS A 147 6.44 9.67 -21.28
CA LYS A 147 6.95 10.26 -20.05
C LYS A 147 6.58 9.40 -18.83
N PRO A 148 7.56 8.93 -18.04
CA PRO A 148 7.26 8.19 -16.82
C PRO A 148 6.45 9.06 -15.85
N ARG A 149 5.26 8.57 -15.48
CA ARG A 149 4.36 9.23 -14.51
C ARG A 149 5.01 9.32 -13.13
N GLY A 150 4.56 10.28 -12.32
CA GLY A 150 5.09 10.47 -10.97
C GLY A 150 6.45 11.17 -10.92
N LEU A 151 7.17 11.31 -12.04
CA LEU A 151 8.45 12.01 -12.12
C LEU A 151 8.27 13.51 -12.38
N THR A 152 7.54 14.19 -11.49
CA THR A 152 7.28 15.63 -11.57
C THR A 152 7.91 16.35 -10.38
N GLY A 153 8.69 17.40 -10.64
CA GLY A 153 9.26 18.26 -9.59
C GLY A 153 8.18 19.09 -8.87
N MET A 154 8.34 19.29 -7.57
CA MET A 154 7.48 20.18 -6.78
C MET A 154 8.17 21.53 -6.56
N LYS A 155 7.43 22.63 -6.72
CA LYS A 155 7.94 23.99 -6.50
C LYS A 155 8.34 24.17 -5.02
N ASN A 156 9.53 24.72 -4.80
CA ASN A 156 9.94 25.13 -3.46
C ASN A 156 9.32 26.50 -3.14
N ILE A 157 8.49 26.58 -2.09
CA ILE A 157 7.80 27.80 -1.67
C ILE A 157 8.41 28.43 -0.40
N GLY A 158 9.69 28.12 -0.12
CA GLY A 158 10.43 28.61 1.05
C GLY A 158 10.54 27.54 2.12
N ASN A 159 11.76 27.12 2.42
CA ASN A 159 12.10 26.03 3.36
C ASN A 159 11.33 24.71 3.15
N SER A 160 10.58 24.53 2.06
CA SER A 160 9.72 23.36 1.84
C SER A 160 10.45 22.14 1.27
N CYS A 161 11.76 22.24 1.01
CA CYS A 161 12.54 21.17 0.37
C CYS A 161 12.52 19.86 1.15
N TYR A 162 12.54 19.92 2.50
CA TYR A 162 12.46 18.71 3.33
C TYR A 162 11.13 17.98 3.13
N MET A 163 10.03 18.73 3.02
CA MET A 163 8.70 18.18 2.83
C MET A 163 8.54 17.63 1.41
N ASN A 164 9.02 18.38 0.41
CA ASN A 164 9.01 17.93 -0.98
C ASN A 164 9.80 16.62 -1.14
N ALA A 165 10.95 16.49 -0.49
CA ALA A 165 11.73 15.25 -0.51
C ALA A 165 10.95 14.06 0.10
N ALA A 166 10.32 14.26 1.26
CA ALA A 166 9.50 13.22 1.90
C ALA A 166 8.27 12.83 1.04
N LEU A 167 7.59 13.82 0.46
CA LEU A 167 6.43 13.60 -0.40
C LEU A 167 6.79 12.85 -1.70
N GLN A 168 7.94 13.13 -2.31
CA GLN A 168 8.45 12.35 -3.45
C GLN A 168 8.82 10.92 -3.06
N ALA A 169 9.44 10.72 -1.89
CA ALA A 169 9.76 9.38 -1.42
C ALA A 169 8.49 8.54 -1.22
N LEU A 170 7.46 9.13 -0.60
CA LEU A 170 6.17 8.47 -0.39
C LEU A 170 5.41 8.23 -1.71
N SER A 171 5.44 9.18 -2.66
CA SER A 171 4.77 9.03 -3.96
C SER A 171 5.39 7.92 -4.82
N ASN A 172 6.62 7.53 -4.53
CA ASN A 172 7.33 6.44 -5.19
C ASN A 172 7.27 5.12 -4.41
N CYS A 173 6.35 4.99 -3.45
CA CYS A 173 6.02 3.72 -2.80
C CYS A 173 4.79 3.09 -3.50
N PRO A 174 4.96 2.09 -4.39
CA PRO A 174 3.87 1.62 -5.24
C PRO A 174 2.59 1.20 -4.50
N PRO A 175 2.63 0.46 -3.37
CA PRO A 175 1.42 0.10 -2.64
C PRO A 175 0.64 1.33 -2.12
N LEU A 176 1.37 2.33 -1.62
CA LEU A 176 0.78 3.56 -1.10
C LEU A 176 0.16 4.40 -2.22
N THR A 177 0.90 4.59 -3.30
CA THR A 177 0.45 5.35 -4.47
C THR A 177 -0.78 4.71 -5.08
N GLN A 178 -0.79 3.39 -5.25
CA GLN A 178 -1.95 2.67 -5.79
C GLN A 178 -3.17 2.80 -4.89
N TYR A 179 -2.99 2.70 -3.56
CA TYR A 179 -4.09 2.93 -2.61
C TYR A 179 -4.74 4.31 -2.81
N PHE A 180 -3.93 5.37 -2.93
CA PHE A 180 -4.48 6.72 -3.11
C PHE A 180 -5.10 6.97 -4.49
N LEU A 181 -4.65 6.26 -5.53
CA LEU A 181 -5.21 6.36 -6.89
C LEU A 181 -6.50 5.54 -7.07
N ASP A 182 -6.52 4.29 -6.61
CA ASP A 182 -7.61 3.35 -6.90
C ASP A 182 -8.68 3.31 -5.81
N CYS A 183 -8.27 3.48 -4.56
CA CYS A 183 -9.12 3.30 -3.38
C CYS A 183 -9.60 4.65 -2.83
N ALA A 184 -9.84 5.63 -3.70
CA ALA A 184 -10.13 6.99 -3.29
C ALA A 184 -11.32 7.15 -2.33
N GLY A 185 -12.35 6.31 -2.46
CA GLY A 185 -13.52 6.28 -1.58
C GLY A 185 -13.27 5.70 -0.19
N LEU A 186 -12.16 4.99 0.03
CA LEU A 186 -11.76 4.45 1.34
C LEU A 186 -10.86 5.41 2.12
N VAL A 187 -10.38 6.48 1.47
CA VAL A 187 -9.52 7.48 2.12
C VAL A 187 -10.33 8.22 3.18
N ARG A 188 -9.88 8.11 4.43
CA ARG A 188 -10.50 8.81 5.56
C ARG A 188 -10.32 10.32 5.45
N THR A 189 -11.42 11.05 5.32
CA THR A 189 -11.43 12.52 5.24
C THR A 189 -12.11 13.20 6.43
N ASP A 190 -12.59 12.41 7.38
CA ASP A 190 -13.38 12.84 8.55
C ASP A 190 -12.56 13.57 9.61
N LYS A 191 -11.25 13.29 9.70
CA LYS A 191 -10.37 13.87 10.72
C LYS A 191 -9.65 15.12 10.22
N LYS A 192 -9.67 16.19 11.03
CA LYS A 192 -8.85 17.40 10.81
C LYS A 192 -7.49 17.25 11.52
N PRO A 193 -6.38 17.69 10.90
CA PRO A 193 -6.29 18.19 9.52
C PRO A 193 -6.46 17.04 8.51
N ALA A 194 -7.15 17.30 7.40
CA ALA A 194 -7.51 16.30 6.38
C ALA A 194 -6.31 15.90 5.50
N LEU A 195 -5.20 15.48 6.13
CA LEU A 195 -3.91 15.19 5.48
C LEU A 195 -4.04 14.13 4.39
N CYS A 196 -4.81 13.07 4.66
CA CYS A 196 -5.04 12.00 3.68
C CYS A 196 -5.74 12.53 2.43
N LYS A 197 -6.69 13.46 2.58
CA LYS A 197 -7.37 14.10 1.44
C LYS A 197 -6.42 15.00 0.65
N SER A 198 -5.58 15.78 1.33
CA SER A 198 -4.58 16.63 0.68
C SER A 198 -3.53 15.80 -0.07
N TYR A 199 -3.06 14.72 0.55
CA TYR A 199 -2.08 13.81 -0.06
C TYR A 199 -2.67 13.06 -1.26
N GLN A 200 -3.92 12.58 -1.16
CA GLN A 200 -4.64 11.98 -2.27
C GLN A 200 -4.71 12.90 -3.50
N LYS A 201 -5.06 14.17 -3.27
CA LYS A 201 -5.11 15.18 -4.34
C LYS A 201 -3.74 15.36 -4.98
N LEU A 202 -2.69 15.48 -4.16
CA LEU A 202 -1.32 15.59 -4.65
C LEU A 202 -0.90 14.38 -5.51
N ILE A 203 -1.17 13.16 -5.05
CA ILE A 203 -0.83 11.93 -5.80
C ILE A 203 -1.60 11.86 -7.12
N SER A 204 -2.87 12.24 -7.12
CA SER A 204 -3.68 12.32 -8.35
C SER A 204 -3.09 13.30 -9.37
N GLU A 205 -2.53 14.42 -8.91
CA GLU A 205 -1.91 15.44 -9.76
C GLU A 205 -0.50 15.04 -10.24
N LEU A 206 0.30 14.35 -9.39
CA LEU A 206 1.64 13.87 -9.72
C LEU A 206 1.61 12.71 -10.74
N TRP A 207 0.57 11.86 -10.67
CA TRP A 207 0.42 10.66 -11.49
C TRP A 207 -0.66 10.79 -12.58
N HIS A 208 -1.13 12.01 -12.86
CA HIS A 208 -2.16 12.28 -13.88
C HIS A 208 -1.71 11.84 -15.28
N LYS A 209 -2.66 11.37 -16.11
CA LYS A 209 -2.38 10.76 -17.43
C LYS A 209 -2.13 11.74 -18.58
N LYS A 210 -2.48 13.02 -18.39
CA LYS A 210 -2.31 14.10 -19.38
C LYS A 210 -1.50 15.19 -18.71
N ARG A 211 -0.27 15.44 -19.15
CA ARG A 211 0.55 16.56 -18.66
C ARG A 211 1.52 17.07 -19.71
#